data_AF-A0A7J6CCC2-F1
#
_entry.id   AF-A0A7J6CCC2-F1
#
_cell.length_a   1.000
_cell.length_b   1.000
_cell.length_c   1.000
_cell.angle_alpha   90.00
_cell.angle_beta   90.00
_cell.angle_gamma   90.00
#
_symmetry.space_group_name_H-M   'P 1'
#
loop_
_entity.id
_entity.type
_entity.pdbx_description
1 polymer ?
#
loop_
_entity_poly.entity_id
_entity_poly.type
_entity_poly.pdbx_seq_one_letter_code
_entity_poly.pdbx_strand_id
1 'polypeptide(L)' 'MKLAILICVSVLFYFSVAETQQSEDNNFPDFGCTREYNPVCGDDGVTYSNECMLHWENRHRDKNVSLKHVGVCETS' A
#
# COMPACT_ATOMS: atom_id res chain seq x y z
N MET A 1 31.74 21.74 -15.87
CA MET A 1 31.75 20.27 -15.68
C MET A 1 31.47 19.86 -14.24
N LYS A 2 32.25 20.30 -13.24
CA LYS A 2 32.03 19.99 -11.80
C LYS A 2 30.65 20.38 -11.27
N LEU A 3 30.14 21.56 -11.66
CA LEU A 3 28.81 22.02 -11.26
C LEU A 3 27.67 21.18 -11.87
N ALA A 4 27.83 20.71 -13.11
CA ALA A 4 26.86 19.84 -13.77
C ALA A 4 26.83 18.44 -13.11
N ILE A 5 28.00 17.90 -12.73
CA ILE A 5 28.09 16.62 -12.01
C ILE A 5 27.37 16.71 -10.66
N LEU A 6 27.55 17.81 -9.91
CA LEU A 6 26.85 18.02 -8.63
C LEU A 6 25.33 18.10 -8.78
N ILE A 7 24.85 18.75 -9.84
CA ILE A 7 23.41 18.82 -10.16
C ILE A 7 22.86 17.45 -10.57
N CYS A 8 23.61 16.68 -11.37
CA CYS A 8 23.18 15.35 -11.77
C CYS A 8 23.11 14.39 -10.57
N VAL A 9 24.11 14.40 -9.68
CA VAL A 9 24.13 13.54 -8.50
C VAL A 9 22.99 13.89 -7.54
N SER A 10 22.70 15.18 -7.34
CA SER A 10 21.57 15.57 -6.50
C SER A 10 20.24 15.15 -7.11
N VAL A 11 20.01 15.37 -8.41
CA VAL A 11 18.78 14.96 -9.10
C VAL A 11 18.56 13.45 -9.06
N LEU A 12 19.62 12.64 -9.22
CA LEU A 12 19.52 11.18 -9.11
C LEU A 12 19.19 10.70 -7.69
N PHE A 13 19.76 11.35 -6.67
CA PHE A 13 19.41 11.11 -5.27
C PHE A 13 17.98 11.54 -4.93
N TYR A 14 17.53 12.67 -5.48
CA TYR A 14 16.15 13.12 -5.31
C TYR A 14 15.17 12.17 -6.01
N PHE A 15 15.52 11.65 -7.20
CA PHE A 15 14.69 10.71 -7.93
C PHE A 15 14.52 9.39 -7.18
N SER A 16 15.59 8.85 -6.58
CA SER A 16 15.51 7.65 -5.74
C SER A 16 14.75 7.87 -4.43
N VAL A 17 14.73 9.10 -3.90
CA VAL A 17 13.96 9.48 -2.69
C VAL A 17 12.49 9.78 -3.03
N ALA A 18 12.18 10.19 -4.26
CA ALA A 18 10.83 10.59 -4.65
C ALA A 18 9.86 9.41 -4.88
N GLU A 19 10.34 8.18 -4.98
CA GLU A 19 9.53 6.99 -5.28
C GLU A 19 8.89 6.31 -4.06
N THR A 20 9.08 6.81 -2.84
CA THR A 20 8.36 6.29 -1.67
C THR A 20 7.27 7.25 -1.21
N GLN A 21 6.23 7.44 -2.03
CA GLN A 21 4.92 7.76 -1.48
C GLN A 21 4.22 6.46 -1.08
N GLN A 22 4.77 5.79 -0.06
CA GLN A 22 3.96 4.87 0.72
C GLN A 22 2.96 5.76 1.44
N SER A 23 1.71 5.75 0.98
CA SER A 23 0.59 6.34 1.69
C SER A 23 0.52 5.67 3.06
N GLU A 24 1.15 6.27 4.07
CA GLU A 24 0.85 5.95 5.46
C GLU A 24 -0.56 6.46 5.73
N ASP A 25 -1.54 5.60 5.44
CA ASP A 25 -2.85 5.71 6.05
C ASP A 25 -2.68 5.49 7.56
N ASN A 26 -2.38 6.60 8.24
CA ASN A 26 -2.10 6.67 9.67
C ASN A 26 -3.38 6.55 10.53
N ASN A 27 -4.44 5.92 10.02
CA ASN A 27 -5.70 5.71 10.72
C ASN A 27 -6.07 4.23 10.85
N PHE A 28 -5.08 3.35 11.01
CA PHE A 28 -5.36 1.97 11.34
C PHE A 28 -5.45 1.77 12.86
N PRO A 29 -6.61 1.35 13.41
CA PRO A 29 -6.76 1.14 14.84
C PRO A 29 -5.87 -0.01 15.32
N ASP A 30 -4.95 0.28 16.26
CA ASP A 30 -4.11 -0.72 16.95
C ASP A 30 -4.94 -1.76 17.73
N PHE A 31 -6.22 -1.47 17.96
CA PHE A 31 -7.16 -2.32 18.70
C PHE A 31 -7.85 -3.41 17.84
N GLY A 32 -7.48 -3.54 16.56
CA GLY A 32 -7.99 -4.58 15.66
C GLY A 32 -9.23 -4.16 14.85
N CYS A 33 -9.67 -5.06 13.96
CA CYS A 33 -10.78 -4.79 13.03
C CYS A 33 -12.14 -5.19 13.58
N THR A 34 -13.17 -4.44 13.17
CA THR A 34 -14.57 -4.87 13.34
C THR A 34 -14.85 -6.12 12.49
N ARG A 35 -15.90 -6.86 12.88
CA ARG A 35 -16.33 -8.08 12.17
C ARG A 35 -17.43 -7.81 11.13
N GLU A 36 -17.61 -6.56 10.73
CA GLU A 36 -18.55 -6.23 9.66
C GLU A 36 -18.07 -6.82 8.34
N TYR A 37 -19.02 -7.26 7.52
CA TYR A 37 -18.74 -7.85 6.22
C TYR A 37 -19.00 -6.82 5.12
N ASN A 38 -17.94 -6.14 4.70
CA ASN A 38 -17.91 -5.12 3.66
C ASN A 38 -16.78 -5.48 2.69
N PRO A 39 -16.93 -6.54 1.88
CA PRO A 39 -15.81 -7.20 1.23
C PRO A 39 -15.10 -6.30 0.24
N VAL A 40 -13.80 -6.53 0.09
CA VAL A 40 -12.94 -5.87 -0.89
C VAL A 40 -12.02 -6.87 -1.59
N CYS A 41 -11.67 -6.60 -2.84
CA CYS A 41 -10.74 -7.40 -3.61
C CYS A 41 -9.36 -6.76 -3.61
N GLY A 42 -8.34 -7.52 -3.22
CA GLY A 42 -6.93 -7.12 -3.35
C GLY A 42 -6.40 -7.29 -4.77
N ASP A 43 -5.30 -6.61 -5.08
CA ASP A 43 -4.54 -6.80 -6.33
C ASP A 43 -3.84 -8.16 -6.40
N ASP A 44 -3.70 -8.84 -5.26
CA ASP A 44 -3.32 -10.25 -5.11
C ASP A 44 -4.43 -11.25 -5.52
N GLY A 45 -5.63 -10.75 -5.86
CA GLY A 45 -6.78 -11.58 -6.22
C GLY A 45 -7.46 -12.24 -5.01
N VAL A 46 -7.09 -11.86 -3.78
CA VAL A 46 -7.71 -12.37 -2.55
C VAL A 46 -8.84 -11.43 -2.13
N THR A 47 -9.96 -12.01 -1.71
CA THR A 47 -11.04 -11.26 -1.09
C THR A 47 -10.77 -11.09 0.40
N TYR A 48 -10.79 -9.85 0.88
CA TYR A 48 -10.69 -9.50 2.29
C TYR A 48 -12.10 -9.15 2.82
N SER A 49 -12.42 -9.55 4.05
CA SER A 49 -13.77 -9.39 4.61
C SER A 49 -14.20 -7.93 4.79
N ASN A 50 -13.22 -7.04 4.96
CA ASN A 50 -13.35 -5.59 4.92
C ASN A 50 -11.98 -4.97 4.65
N GLU A 51 -11.96 -3.67 4.34
CA GLU A 51 -10.74 -2.89 4.08
C GLU A 51 -9.78 -2.91 5.27
N CYS A 52 -10.30 -2.87 6.50
CA CYS A 52 -9.48 -2.99 7.70
C CYS A 52 -8.67 -4.30 7.70
N MET A 53 -9.28 -5.44 7.37
CA MET A 53 -8.58 -6.71 7.32
C MET A 53 -7.49 -6.77 6.24
N LEU A 54 -7.68 -6.09 5.11
CA LEU A 54 -6.62 -5.95 4.08
C LEU A 54 -5.40 -5.23 4.64
N HIS A 55 -5.59 -4.08 5.28
CA HIS A 55 -4.50 -3.33 5.93
C HIS A 55 -3.87 -4.09 7.10
N TRP A 56 -4.68 -4.80 7.88
CA TRP A 56 -4.18 -5.64 8.97
C TRP A 56 -3.22 -6.70 8.45
N GLU A 57 -3.58 -7.37 7.37
CA GLU A 57 -2.79 -8.40 6.72
C GLU A 57 -1.49 -7.84 6.15
N ASN A 58 -1.52 -6.65 5.53
CA ASN A 58 -0.30 -5.96 5.10
C ASN A 58 0.66 -5.71 6.27
N ARG A 59 0.13 -5.18 7.40
CA ARG A 59 0.94 -4.84 8.57
C ARG A 59 1.49 -6.05 9.32
N HIS A 60 0.70 -7.11 9.47
CA HIS A 60 1.02 -8.22 10.38
C HIS A 60 1.51 -9.48 9.67
N ARG A 61 1.27 -9.61 8.37
CA ARG A 61 1.69 -10.78 7.58
C ARG A 61 2.72 -10.47 6.51
N ASP A 62 3.36 -9.30 6.60
CA ASP A 62 4.37 -8.86 5.63
C ASP A 62 3.85 -8.94 4.18
N LYS A 63 2.61 -8.48 3.99
CA LYS A 63 1.98 -8.37 2.67
C LYS A 63 2.07 -6.93 2.19
N ASN A 64 2.04 -6.76 0.86
CA ASN A 64 1.94 -5.47 0.22
C ASN A 64 0.86 -5.52 -0.86
N VAL A 65 -0.39 -5.66 -0.41
CA VAL A 65 -1.57 -5.81 -1.26
C VAL A 65 -2.30 -4.48 -1.31
N SER A 66 -2.56 -3.99 -2.53
CA SER A 66 -3.38 -2.79 -2.72
C SER A 66 -4.84 -3.16 -2.93
N LEU A 67 -5.75 -2.26 -2.58
CA LEU A 67 -7.17 -2.39 -2.93
C LEU A 67 -7.31 -2.36 -4.46
N LYS A 68 -7.87 -3.41 -5.05
CA LYS A 68 -8.20 -3.47 -6.48
C LYS A 68 -9.60 -2.90 -6.75
N HIS A 69 -10.60 -3.37 -6.02
CA HIS A 69 -11.97 -2.83 -6.08
C HIS A 69 -12.79 -3.22 -4.84
N VAL A 70 -13.89 -2.52 -4.62
CA VAL A 70 -14.90 -2.88 -3.61
C VAL A 70 -15.69 -4.11 -4.08
N GLY A 71 -16.03 -5.00 -3.17
CA GLY A 71 -16.68 -6.29 -3.44
C GLY A 71 -15.72 -7.47 -3.40
N VAL A 72 -16.28 -8.67 -3.60
CA VAL A 72 -15.47 -9.90 -3.68
C VAL A 72 -14.70 -9.96 -4.99
N CYS A 73 -13.56 -10.66 -5.02
CA CYS A 73 -12.86 -10.92 -6.28
C CYS A 73 -13.69 -11.86 -7.17
N GLU A 74 -13.77 -11.53 -8.45
CA GLU A 74 -14.39 -12.40 -9.45
C GLU A 74 -13.38 -13.48 -9.88
N THR A 75 -13.77 -14.75 -9.77
CA THR A 75 -13.02 -15.85 -10.38
C THR A 75 -13.29 -15.80 -11.89
N SER A 76 -12.37 -15.19 -12.64
CA SER A 76 -12.34 -15.35 -14.10
C SER A 76 -11.84 -16.74 -14.48
#